data_AF-A0A2R7ZZ96-F1
#
_entry.id   AF-A0A2R7ZZ96-F1
#
_cell.length_a   1.000
_cell.length_b   1.000
_cell.length_c   1.000
_cell.angle_alpha   90.00
_cell.angle_beta   90.00
_cell.angle_gamma   90.00
#
_symmetry.space_group_name_H-M   'P 1'
#
loop_
_entity.id
_entity.type
_entity.pdbx_description
1 polymer ?
#
loop_
_entity_poly.entity_id
_entity_poly.type
_entity_poly.pdbx_seq_one_letter_code
_entity_poly.pdbx_strand_id
1 'polypeptide(L)'
;MNQVSMIGRIVREIELQQVGNGSQVVNNTLAIQRMYKKDKKQGADFIPFVAWGPAAKMIADNCEKGVQLGLSGRMQSRTYLNKEDETIFAVELRVEEVSLIFKKRAEETAEVDSRDE
;
A
#
# COMPACT_ATOMS: atom_id res chain seq x y z
N MET A 1 18.40 13.99 -7.16
CA MET A 1 17.01 13.60 -7.44
C MET A 1 16.75 12.25 -6.77
N ASN A 2 15.74 12.13 -5.90
CA ASN A 2 15.32 10.89 -5.23
C ASN A 2 13.85 10.67 -5.57
N GLN A 3 13.58 9.75 -6.48
CA GLN A 3 12.25 9.44 -7.00
C GLN A 3 12.18 7.94 -7.29
N VAL A 4 11.14 7.29 -6.80
CA VAL A 4 10.89 5.84 -6.96
C VAL A 4 9.43 5.63 -7.31
N SER A 5 9.19 4.74 -8.29
CA SER A 5 7.86 4.27 -8.66
C SER A 5 7.85 2.75 -8.69
N MET A 6 6.88 2.13 -8.03
CA MET A 6 6.79 0.69 -7.87
C MET A 6 5.35 0.21 -8.04
N ILE A 7 5.19 -0.95 -8.66
CA ILE A 7 3.90 -1.64 -8.74
C ILE A 7 4.05 -2.98 -8.04
N GLY A 8 3.13 -3.27 -7.13
CA GLY A 8 3.18 -4.51 -6.36
C GLY A 8 1.90 -4.74 -5.59
N ARG A 9 1.92 -5.76 -4.71
CA ARG A 9 0.76 -6.18 -3.92
C ARG A 9 0.91 -5.86 -2.45
N ILE A 10 -0.17 -5.45 -1.81
CA ILE A 10 -0.22 -5.25 -0.35
C ILE A 10 -0.04 -6.59 0.35
N VAL A 11 0.87 -6.65 1.32
CA VAL A 11 1.22 -7.91 2.00
C VAL A 11 0.36 -8.18 3.24
N ARG A 12 -0.04 -7.14 3.96
CA ARG A 12 -0.76 -7.24 5.23
C ARG A 12 -2.10 -6.51 5.16
N GLU A 13 -3.03 -6.84 6.06
CA GLU A 13 -4.26 -6.07 6.21
C GLU A 13 -3.97 -4.58 6.42
N ILE A 14 -4.87 -3.73 5.95
CA ILE A 14 -4.67 -2.29 5.99
C ILE A 14 -5.17 -1.76 7.33
N GLU A 15 -4.24 -1.17 8.09
CA GLU A 15 -4.53 -0.51 9.35
C GLU A 15 -4.31 1.00 9.18
N LEU A 16 -5.40 1.76 9.12
CA LEU A 16 -5.35 3.22 9.17
C LEU A 16 -5.15 3.66 10.62
N GLN A 17 -3.97 4.17 10.92
CA GLN A 17 -3.61 4.62 12.26
C GLN A 17 -3.68 6.15 12.31
N GLN A 18 -4.12 6.66 13.46
CA GLN A 18 -4.07 8.09 13.77
C GLN A 18 -2.94 8.34 14.77
N VAL A 19 -2.06 9.28 14.48
CA VAL A 19 -0.86 9.57 15.28
C VAL A 19 -0.75 11.07 15.58
N GLY A 20 -0.24 11.39 16.77
CA GLY A 20 0.02 12.76 17.21
C GLY A 20 -1.20 13.67 17.11
N ASN A 21 -1.07 14.76 16.36
CA ASN A 21 -2.06 15.83 16.13
C ASN A 21 -3.27 15.43 15.26
N GLY A 22 -3.60 14.14 15.18
CA GLY A 22 -4.67 13.63 14.34
C GLY A 22 -4.25 13.25 12.92
N SER A 23 -2.95 13.24 12.62
CA SER A 23 -2.40 12.81 11.34
C SER A 23 -2.70 11.33 11.08
N GLN A 24 -3.19 11.02 9.87
CA GLN A 24 -3.47 9.64 9.46
C GLN A 24 -2.27 9.01 8.75
N VAL A 25 -1.97 7.76 9.06
CA VAL A 25 -0.83 7.00 8.50
C VAL A 25 -1.23 5.55 8.21
N VAL A 26 -0.68 5.01 7.12
CA VAL A 26 -0.68 3.57 6.82
C VAL A 26 0.76 3.12 6.67
N ASN A 27 1.14 2.09 7.44
CA ASN A 27 2.44 1.43 7.36
C ASN A 27 2.24 0.01 6.82
N ASN A 28 2.70 -0.28 5.61
CA ASN A 28 2.57 -1.62 5.04
C ASN A 28 3.81 -2.01 4.25
N THR A 29 3.75 -3.16 3.58
CA THR A 29 4.82 -3.70 2.76
C THR A 29 4.24 -4.02 1.39
N LEU A 30 4.96 -3.62 0.35
CA LEU A 30 4.63 -3.90 -1.03
C LEU A 30 5.47 -5.09 -1.51
N ALA A 31 4.81 -6.16 -1.94
CA ALA A 31 5.46 -7.27 -2.61
C ALA A 31 5.61 -6.95 -4.11
N ILE A 32 6.86 -6.84 -4.57
CA ILE A 32 7.21 -6.50 -5.95
C ILE A 32 7.81 -7.73 -6.60
N GLN A 33 7.24 -8.14 -7.73
CA GLN A 33 7.69 -9.32 -8.44
C GLN A 33 9.01 -9.07 -9.16
N ARG A 34 10.00 -9.94 -8.96
CA ARG A 34 11.29 -9.85 -9.67
C ARG A 34 11.13 -10.30 -11.12
N MET A 35 11.67 -9.52 -12.06
CA MET A 35 11.58 -9.81 -13.50
C MET A 35 12.39 -11.04 -13.93
N TYR A 36 13.49 -11.35 -13.25
CA TYR A 36 14.34 -12.49 -13.60
C TYR A 36 14.01 -13.73 -12.78
N LYS A 37 13.79 -14.87 -13.46
CA LYS A 37 13.58 -16.18 -12.83
C LYS A 37 14.94 -16.80 -12.53
N LYS A 38 15.36 -16.80 -11.26
CA LYS A 38 16.44 -17.68 -10.80
C LYS A 38 15.80 -18.98 -10.31
N ASP A 39 16.22 -20.12 -10.85
CA ASP A 39 15.84 -21.47 -10.38
C ASP A 39 14.34 -21.83 -10.40
N LYS A 40 13.64 -21.50 -11.50
CA LYS A 40 12.23 -21.85 -11.76
C LYS A 40 11.19 -21.32 -10.76
N LYS A 41 11.60 -20.64 -9.67
CA LYS A 41 10.71 -19.97 -8.72
C LYS A 41 10.66 -18.47 -8.98
N GLN A 42 9.46 -17.89 -8.92
CA GLN A 42 9.28 -16.46 -9.05
C GLN A 42 9.49 -15.80 -7.68
N GLY A 43 10.57 -15.03 -7.54
CA GLY A 43 10.89 -14.30 -6.32
C GLY A 43 10.16 -12.96 -6.23
N ALA A 44 10.05 -12.42 -5.02
CA ALA A 44 9.54 -11.07 -4.76
C ALA A 44 10.46 -10.31 -3.80
N ASP A 45 10.52 -8.99 -3.99
CA ASP A 45 11.08 -8.05 -3.02
C ASP A 45 9.96 -7.50 -2.15
N PHE A 46 10.24 -7.28 -0.88
CA PHE A 46 9.28 -6.82 0.11
C PHE A 46 9.72 -5.44 0.58
N ILE A 47 9.12 -4.40 0.01
CA ILE A 47 9.53 -3.02 0.25
C ILE A 47 8.56 -2.38 1.25
N PRO A 48 9.02 -2.00 2.45
CA PRO A 48 8.21 -1.24 3.38
C PRO A 48 7.81 0.10 2.78
N PHE A 49 6.59 0.54 3.01
CA PHE A 49 6.13 1.87 2.64
C PHE A 49 5.34 2.51 3.76
N VAL A 50 5.37 3.84 3.77
CA VAL A 50 4.55 4.67 4.64
C VAL A 50 3.79 5.70 3.82
N ALA A 51 2.47 5.70 3.96
CA ALA A 51 1.58 6.68 3.36
C ALA A 51 0.94 7.55 4.45
N TRP A 52 0.72 8.83 4.16
CA TRP A 52 0.19 9.81 5.11
C TRP A 52 -1.00 10.56 4.53
N GLY A 53 -1.88 11.05 5.41
CA GLY A 53 -2.98 11.94 5.06
C GLY A 53 -3.86 11.37 3.94
N PRO A 54 -4.10 12.12 2.85
CA PRO A 54 -4.95 11.66 1.75
C PRO A 54 -4.53 10.32 1.13
N ALA A 55 -3.23 10.07 0.98
CA ALA A 55 -2.73 8.81 0.44
C ALA A 55 -3.01 7.62 1.38
N ALA A 56 -2.85 7.83 2.70
CA ALA A 56 -3.18 6.83 3.71
C ALA A 56 -4.67 6.48 3.68
N LYS A 57 -5.53 7.50 3.64
CA LYS A 57 -6.98 7.35 3.56
C LYS A 57 -7.40 6.64 2.26
N MET A 58 -6.83 7.04 1.12
CA MET A 58 -7.12 6.41 -0.17
C MET A 58 -6.79 4.92 -0.17
N ILE A 59 -5.64 4.54 0.40
CA ILE A 59 -5.25 3.14 0.53
C ILE A 59 -6.23 2.40 1.45
N ALA A 60 -6.55 2.95 2.62
CA ALA A 60 -7.46 2.33 3.58
C ALA A 60 -8.89 2.14 3.05
N ASP A 61 -9.41 3.11 2.30
CA ASP A 61 -10.78 3.08 1.80
C ASP A 61 -10.97 2.16 0.58
N ASN A 62 -9.90 1.93 -0.20
CA ASN A 62 -10.02 1.30 -1.52
C ASN A 62 -9.20 0.03 -1.69
N CYS A 63 -8.31 -0.30 -0.76
CA CYS A 63 -7.44 -1.46 -0.89
C CYS A 63 -7.62 -2.43 0.27
N GLU A 64 -7.27 -3.68 0.03
CA GLU A 64 -7.19 -4.75 1.02
C GLU A 64 -5.91 -5.56 0.78
N LYS A 65 -5.62 -6.51 1.67
CA LYS A 65 -4.48 -7.41 1.49
C LYS A 65 -4.53 -8.11 0.14
N GLY A 66 -3.40 -8.16 -0.56
CA GLY A 66 -3.25 -8.82 -1.86
C GLY A 66 -3.60 -7.94 -3.07
N VAL A 67 -4.26 -6.79 -2.87
CA VAL A 67 -4.57 -5.85 -3.95
C VAL A 67 -3.29 -5.30 -4.57
N GLN A 68 -3.31 -5.18 -5.90
CA GLN A 68 -2.23 -4.57 -6.67
C GLN A 68 -2.45 -3.06 -6.81
N LEU A 69 -1.40 -2.29 -6.53
CA LEU A 69 -1.39 -0.84 -6.68
C LEU A 69 -0.01 -0.34 -7.14
N GLY A 70 -0.01 0.85 -7.71
CA GLY A 70 1.18 1.65 -7.98
C GLY A 70 1.40 2.63 -6.85
N LEU A 71 2.65 2.76 -6.41
CA LEU A 71 3.09 3.76 -5.44
C LEU A 71 4.25 4.55 -6.03
N SER A 72 4.23 5.87 -5.90
CA SER A 72 5.36 6.73 -6.22
C SER A 72 5.73 7.62 -5.03
N GLY A 73 7.00 8.02 -4.97
CA GLY A 73 7.53 8.89 -3.93
C GLY A 73 9.04 8.80 -3.83
N ARG A 74 9.56 8.72 -2.60
CA ARG A 74 11.01 8.75 -2.33
C ARG A 74 11.42 7.71 -1.30
N MET A 75 12.63 7.17 -1.42
CA MET A 75 13.19 6.31 -0.37
C MET A 75 13.68 7.16 0.79
N GLN A 76 13.37 6.75 2.00
CA GLN A 76 13.79 7.43 3.23
C GLN A 76 14.38 6.40 4.20
N SER A 77 15.56 6.71 4.73
CA SER A 77 16.10 6.02 5.90
C SER A 77 15.57 6.69 7.17
N ARG A 78 15.22 5.89 8.18
CA ARG A 78 14.89 6.38 9.51
C ARG A 78 15.36 5.42 10.59
N THR A 79 15.55 5.96 11.77
CA THR A 79 15.85 5.21 12.97
C THR A 79 14.72 5.43 13.98
N TYR A 80 14.23 4.36 14.60
CA TYR A 80 13.18 4.45 15.62
C TYR A 80 13.36 3.34 16.67
N LEU A 81 12.80 3.53 17.86
CA LEU A 81 12.75 2.50 18.89
C LEU A 81 11.53 1.60 18.67
N ASN A 82 11.72 0.29 18.74
CA ASN A 82 10.61 -0.67 18.75
C ASN A 82 9.97 -0.75 20.15
N LYS A 83 9.01 -1.65 20.34
CA LYS A 83 8.32 -1.85 21.63
C LYS A 83 9.22 -2.44 22.72
N GLU A 84 10.41 -2.91 22.36
CA GLU A 84 11.39 -3.55 23.24
C GLU A 84 12.59 -2.61 23.51
N ASP A 85 12.44 -1.31 23.23
CA ASP A 85 13.49 -0.27 23.33
C ASP A 85 14.75 -0.53 22.48
N GLU A 86 14.62 -1.36 21.43
CA GLU A 86 15.71 -1.59 20.49
C GLU A 86 15.70 -0.57 19.36
N THR A 87 16.90 -0.11 18.99
CA THR A 87 17.09 0.81 17.85
C THR A 87 16.95 0.07 16.52
N ILE A 88 15.92 0.40 15.75
CA ILE A 88 15.68 -0.15 14.43
C ILE A 88 16.05 0.87 13.35
N PHE A 89 16.92 0.46 12.43
CA PHE A 89 17.17 1.17 11.18
C PHE A 89 16.28 0.61 10.07
N ALA A 90 15.50 1.48 9.43
CA ALA A 90 14.62 1.10 8.33
C ALA A 90 14.85 1.98 7.10
N VAL A 91 14.77 1.37 5.92
CA VAL A 91 14.68 2.05 4.64
C VAL A 91 13.30 1.75 4.07
N GLU A 92 12.51 2.79 3.83
CA GLU A 92 11.11 2.66 3.42
C GLU A 92 10.77 3.65 2.29
N LEU A 93 9.75 3.31 1.50
CA LEU A 93 9.16 4.24 0.55
C LEU A 93 8.24 5.21 1.30
N ARG A 94 8.56 6.50 1.27
CA ARG A 94 7.63 7.56 1.63
C ARG A 94 6.73 7.83 0.42
N VAL A 95 5.47 7.44 0.54
CA VAL A 95 4.47 7.55 -0.54
C VAL A 95 4.02 8.99 -0.70
N GLU A 96 3.98 9.44 -1.96
CA GLU A 96 3.48 10.74 -2.40
C GLU A 96 2.24 10.56 -3.29
N GLU A 97 2.22 9.54 -4.15
CA GLU A 97 1.08 9.23 -5.03
C GLU A 97 0.70 7.75 -4.96
N VAL A 98 -0.60 7.49 -5.14
CA VAL A 98 -1.20 6.15 -5.16
C VAL A 98 -1.97 5.99 -6.48
N SER A 99 -1.62 4.97 -7.25
CA SER A 99 -2.36 4.57 -8.45
C SER A 99 -3.07 3.26 -8.20
N LEU A 100 -4.40 3.25 -8.25
CA LEU A 100 -5.19 2.02 -8.10
C LEU A 100 -5.14 1.22 -9.40
N ILE A 101 -4.72 -0.05 -9.32
CA ILE A 101 -4.54 -0.93 -10.50
C ILE A 101 -5.52 -2.11 -10.37
N PHE A 102 -6.80 -1.81 -10.16
CA PHE A 102 -7.86 -2.81 -10.23
C PHE A 102 -9.11 -2.22 -10.89
N LYS A 103 -9.89 -3.10 -11.51
CA LYS A 103 -11.21 -2.76 -12.02
C LYS A 103 -12.10 -2.60 -10.79
N LYS A 104 -12.53 -1.38 -10.49
CA LYS A 104 -13.58 -1.12 -9.50
C LYS A 104 -14.73 -2.08 -9.84
N ARG A 105 -15.05 -3.03 -8.96
CA ARG A 105 -16.26 -3.83 -9.13
C ARG A 105 -17.38 -2.81 -9.11
N ALA A 106 -18.00 -2.57 -10.27
CA ALA A 106 -19.22 -1.79 -10.32
C ALA A 106 -20.17 -2.49 -9.36
N GLU A 107 -20.61 -1.77 -8.34
CA GLU A 107 -21.70 -2.24 -7.48
C GLU A 107 -22.83 -2.65 -8.42
N GLU A 108 -23.26 -3.91 -8.34
CA GLU A 108 -24.50 -4.35 -8.93
C GLU A 108 -25.60 -3.47 -8.34
N THR A 109 -26.08 -2.51 -9.13
CA THR A 109 -27.35 -1.86 -8.89
C THR A 109 -28.41 -2.95 -9.00
N ALA A 110 -28.73 -3.58 -7.87
CA ALA A 110 -29.82 -4.51 -7.75
C ALA A 110 -31.14 -3.76 -8.01
N GLU A 111 -31.70 -4.06 -9.17
CA GLU A 111 -33.13 -4.11 -9.53
C GLU A 111 -34.13 -3.37 -8.62
N VAL A 112 -34.73 -2.31 -9.17
CA VAL A 112 -36.19 -2.12 -9.11
C VAL A 112 -36.64 -1.68 -10.51
N ASP A 113 -36.70 -2.62 -11.44
CA ASP A 113 -37.55 -2.51 -12.65
C ASP A 113 -38.50 -3.71 -12.63
N SER A 114 -39.44 -3.72 -11.69
CA SER A 114 -40.66 -4.52 -11.79
C SER A 114 -41.60 -3.81 -12.76
N ARG A 115 -41.38 -4.05 -14.05
CA ARG A 115 -42.36 -3.81 -15.10
C ARG A 115 -43.46 -4.86 -15.02
N ASP A 116 -44.68 -4.36 -15.17
CA ASP A 116 -45.81 -4.97 -15.86
C ASP A 116 -46.49 -6.19 -15.20
N GLU A 117 -47.58 -5.93 -14.49
CA GLU A 117 -48.91 -6.51 -14.79
C GLU A 117 -49.97 -5.40 -14.85
#